data_AF-A0A961ZYK5-F1
#
_entry.id   AF-A0A961ZYK5-F1
#
_cell.length_a   1.000
_cell.length_b   1.000
_cell.length_c   1.000
_cell.angle_alpha   90.00
_cell.angle_beta   90.00
_cell.angle_gamma   90.00
#
_symmetry.space_group_name_H-M   'P 1'
#
loop_
_entity.id
_entity.type
_entity.pdbx_description
1 polymer ?
#
loop_
_entity_poly.entity_id
_entity_poly.type
_entity_poly.pdbx_seq_one_letter_code
_entity_poly.pdbx_strand_id
1 'polypeptide(L)' 'NSQFFICFTHTPHLNGQYTVFGQVVDGMTHIDEVKKGQPGSGTVSNPDKIIKMSVMADVKN' A
#
# COMPACT_ATOMS: atom_id res chain seq x y z
N ASN A 1 -6.31 -2.37 14.99
CA ASN A 1 -6.30 -2.74 13.57
C ASN A 1 -6.20 -1.47 12.73
N SER A 2 -5.15 -1.36 11.93
CA SER A 2 -4.88 -0.19 11.08
C SER A 2 -3.94 -0.55 9.91
N GLN A 3 -3.64 -1.83 9.74
CA GLN A 3 -2.74 -2.32 8.70
C GLN A 3 -3.54 -2.53 7.41
N PHE A 4 -2.94 -2.13 6.29
CA PHE A 4 -3.43 -2.39 4.95
C PHE A 4 -2.25 -2.71 4.05
N PHE A 5 -2.52 -3.22 2.85
CA PHE A 5 -1.50 -3.49 1.84
C PHE A 5 -2.06 -3.17 0.45
N ILE A 6 -1.15 -2.99 -0.51
CA ILE A 6 -1.47 -2.78 -1.93
C ILE A 6 -0.91 -3.98 -2.68
N CYS A 7 -1.73 -4.62 -3.51
CA CYS A 7 -1.28 -5.71 -4.38
C CYS A 7 -0.54 -5.13 -5.59
N PHE A 8 0.69 -5.56 -5.83
CA PHE A 8 1.44 -5.16 -7.04
C PHE A 8 0.89 -5.77 -8.33
N THR A 9 0.19 -6.91 -8.22
CA THR A 9 -0.38 -7.63 -9.36
C THR A 9 -1.74 -8.23 -8.98
N HIS A 10 -2.40 -8.89 -9.92
CA HIS A 10 -3.66 -9.57 -9.65
C HIS A 10 -3.46 -10.79 -8.73
N THR A 11 -4.09 -10.77 -7.54
CA THR A 11 -3.91 -11.79 -6.48
C THR A 11 -5.23 -12.47 -6.09
N PRO A 12 -5.81 -13.33 -6.95
CA PRO A 12 -7.12 -13.93 -6.71
C PRO A 12 -7.15 -14.88 -5.50
N HIS A 13 -5.99 -15.41 -5.11
CA HIS A 13 -5.84 -16.27 -3.93
C HIS A 13 -6.17 -15.56 -2.61
N LEU A 14 -6.23 -14.22 -2.57
CA LEU A 14 -6.60 -13.44 -1.38
C LEU A 14 -8.12 -13.17 -1.26
N ASN A 15 -8.90 -13.52 -2.28
CA ASN A 15 -10.34 -13.27 -2.29
C ASN A 15 -11.04 -14.04 -1.15
N GLY A 16 -11.94 -13.37 -0.43
CA GLY A 16 -12.63 -13.93 0.73
C GLY A 16 -11.79 -14.02 2.01
N GLN A 17 -10.48 -13.74 1.94
CA GLN A 17 -9.58 -13.71 3.10
C GLN A 17 -9.33 -12.28 3.62
N TYR A 18 -9.50 -11.28 2.77
CA TYR A 18 -9.27 -9.87 3.09
C TYR A 18 -10.40 -8.99 2.55
N THR A 19 -10.66 -7.88 3.24
CA THR A 19 -11.64 -6.88 2.82
C THR A 19 -10.98 -5.85 1.92
N VAL A 20 -11.42 -5.77 0.67
CA VAL A 20 -11.01 -4.70 -0.26
C VAL A 20 -11.82 -3.44 0.05
N PHE A 21 -11.14 -2.29 0.21
CA PHE A 21 -11.79 -1.00 0.49
C PHE A 21 -11.40 0.12 -0.48
N GLY A 22 -10.47 -0.12 -1.40
CA GLY A 22 -10.01 0.90 -2.34
C GLY A 22 -9.10 0.35 -3.42
N GLN A 23 -8.81 1.20 -4.40
CA GLN A 23 -7.91 0.92 -5.52
C GLN A 23 -7.03 2.13 -5.78
N VAL A 24 -5.76 1.89 -6.12
CA VAL A 24 -4.85 2.94 -6.61
C VAL A 24 -5.30 3.35 -8.00
N VAL A 25 -5.74 4.61 -8.15
CA VAL A 25 -6.23 5.15 -9.44
C VAL A 25 -5.14 5.91 -10.21
N ASP A 26 -4.07 6.34 -9.53
CA ASP A 26 -2.92 7.03 -10.10
C ASP A 26 -1.66 6.77 -9.25
N GLY A 27 -0.47 6.92 -9.83
CA GLY A 27 0.81 6.84 -9.11
C GLY A 27 1.27 5.44 -8.74
N MET A 28 0.78 4.38 -9.39
CA MET A 28 1.20 2.99 -9.11
C MET A 28 2.73 2.78 -9.27
N THR A 29 3.37 3.53 -10.17
CA THR A 29 4.83 3.49 -10.37
C THR A 29 5.61 3.85 -9.09
N HIS A 30 5.09 4.74 -8.25
CA HIS A 30 5.73 5.08 -6.97
C HIS A 30 5.65 3.95 -5.95
N ILE A 31 4.63 3.09 -6.06
CA ILE A 31 4.50 1.91 -5.21
C ILE A 31 5.59 0.89 -5.54
N ASP A 32 5.97 0.76 -6.82
CA ASP A 32 7.05 -0.14 -7.25
C ASP A 32 8.44 0.30 -6.78
N GLU A 33 8.60 1.61 -6.50
CA GLU A 33 9.85 2.21 -6.01
C GLU A 33 10.05 2.03 -4.49
N VAL A 34 9.00 1.69 -3.75
CA VAL A 34 9.08 1.48 -2.29
C VAL A 34 10.08 0.36 -1.98
N LYS A 35 10.89 0.58 -0.95
CA LYS A 35 11.95 -0.34 -0.56
C LYS A 35 11.40 -1.74 -0.24
N LYS A 36 11.89 -2.72 -0.98
CA LYS A 36 11.52 -4.13 -0.81
C LYS A 36 12.11 -4.70 0.48
N GLY A 37 11.31 -5.52 1.16
CA GLY A 37 11.72 -6.26 2.35
C GLY A 37 12.52 -7.51 2.03
N GLN A 38 13.07 -8.11 3.08
CA GLN A 38 13.75 -9.40 2.98
C GLN A 38 12.80 -10.49 2.47
N PRO A 39 13.28 -11.42 1.63
CA PRO A 39 12.48 -12.55 1.17
C PRO A 39 11.86 -13.34 2.33
N GLY A 40 10.59 -13.74 2.19
CA GLY A 40 9.86 -14.52 3.19
C GLY A 40 9.27 -13.69 4.32
N SER A 41 10.08 -12.86 5.01
CA SER A 41 9.60 -12.09 6.17
C SER A 41 8.99 -10.74 5.83
N GLY A 42 9.34 -10.16 4.67
CA GLY A 42 8.95 -8.81 4.29
C GLY A 42 9.56 -7.70 5.16
N THR A 43 10.52 -8.03 6.03
CA THR A 43 11.15 -7.06 6.95
C THR A 43 12.01 -6.07 6.17
N VAL A 44 11.84 -4.77 6.41
CA VAL A 44 12.58 -3.71 5.74
C VAL A 44 13.45 -2.96 6.76
N SER A 45 14.76 -2.93 6.55
CA SER A 45 15.67 -2.07 7.33
C SER A 45 15.59 -0.63 6.81
N ASN A 46 15.37 0.36 7.69
CA ASN A 46 15.11 1.76 7.32
C ASN A 46 14.03 1.90 6.23
N PRO A 47 12.75 1.60 6.57
CA PRO A 47 11.65 1.62 5.61
C PRO A 47 11.25 3.04 5.18
N ASP A 48 10.69 3.14 3.99
CA ASP A 48 9.96 4.33 3.56
C ASP A 48 8.75 4.59 4.47
N LYS A 49 8.38 5.86 4.61
CA LYS A 49 7.33 6.29 5.52
C LYS A 49 6.30 7.14 4.80
N ILE A 50 5.03 6.91 5.13
CA ILE A 50 3.96 7.84 4.78
C ILE A 50 4.16 9.09 5.63
N ILE A 51 4.71 10.15 5.04
CA ILE A 51 4.95 11.42 5.76
C ILE A 51 3.64 12.19 5.97
N LYS A 52 2.71 12.09 5.02
CA LYS A 52 1.38 12.71 5.10
C LYS A 52 0.37 11.85 4.35
N MET A 53 -0.81 11.73 4.93
CA MET A 53 -1.99 11.16 4.29
C MET A 53 -3.13 12.16 4.44
N SER A 54 -3.93 12.36 3.40
CA SER A 54 -5.02 13.32 3.43
C SER A 54 -6.19 12.81 2.61
N VAL A 55 -7.40 13.05 3.10
CA VAL A 55 -8.62 12.86 2.32
C VAL A 55 -8.80 14.12 1.48
N MET A 56 -9.06 13.96 0.18
CA MET A 56 -9.18 15.11 -0.74
C MET A 56 -10.21 16.15 -0.26
N ALA A 57 -11.30 15.69 0.37
CA ALA A 57 -12.32 16.57 0.94
C ALA A 57 -11.80 17.47 2.09
N ASP A 58 -10.72 17.08 2.78
CA ASP A 58 -10.15 17.79 3.92
C ASP A 58 -8.98 18.72 3.52
N VAL A 59 -8.53 18.67 2.26
CA VAL A 59 -7.46 19.54 1.75
C VAL A 59 -8.06 20.93 1.49
N LYS A 60 -7.73 21.90 2.35
CA LYS A 60 -8.12 23.30 2.15
C LYS A 60 -7.51 23.82 0.85
N ASN A 61 -8.33 24.49 0.04
CA ASN A 61 -7.90 25.26 -1.13
C ASN A 61 -6.89 26.35 -0.74
#